data_AF-A0AAP5T7Z2-F1
#
_entry.id   AF-A0AAP5T7Z2-F1
#
_cell.length_a   1.000
_cell.length_b   1.000
_cell.length_c   1.000
_cell.angle_alpha   90.00
_cell.angle_beta   90.00
_cell.angle_gamma   90.00
#
_symmetry.space_group_name_H-M   'P 1'
#
loop_
_entity.id
_entity.type
_entity.pdbx_description
1 polymer ?
#
loop_
_entity_poly.entity_id
_entity_poly.type
_entity_poly.pdbx_seq_one_letter_code
_entity_poly.pdbx_strand_id
1 'polypeptide(L)'
;MALCKIHHAAFDRRFLGIRPDYTVQIRQDLLDEVDGPMLRHGLQDLHGQPLMMVPKLRANRPDRDKLVWAYDRFQAATVADVA
;
A
#
# COMPACT_ATOMS: atom_id res chain seq x y z
N MET A 1 -10.97 1.20 6.19
CA MET A 1 -10.56 1.64 4.83
C MET A 1 -11.37 0.81 3.84
N ALA A 2 -11.95 1.43 2.81
CA ALA A 2 -12.62 0.69 1.74
C ALA A 2 -11.60 0.45 0.63
N LEU A 3 -10.96 -0.73 0.63
CA LEU A 3 -10.13 -1.19 -0.47
C LEU A 3 -10.91 -2.27 -1.23
N CYS A 4 -10.63 -2.48 -2.52
CA CYS A 4 -11.15 -3.67 -3.21
C CYS A 4 -10.32 -4.91 -2.82
N LYS A 5 -10.83 -6.12 -3.09
CA LYS A 5 -10.27 -7.40 -2.60
C LYS A 5 -8.76 -7.55 -2.84
N ILE A 6 -8.27 -7.10 -3.99
CA ILE A 6 -6.85 -7.17 -4.37
C ILE A 6 -6.00 -6.24 -3.49
N HIS A 7 -6.43 -4.98 -3.32
CA HIS A 7 -5.71 -4.00 -2.51
C HIS A 7 -5.74 -4.35 -1.02
N HIS A 8 -6.83 -4.96 -0.52
CA HIS A 8 -6.86 -5.49 0.85
C HIS A 8 -5.80 -6.57 1.06
N ALA A 9 -5.75 -7.56 0.16
CA ALA A 9 -4.76 -8.63 0.26
C ALA A 9 -3.32 -8.10 0.15
N ALA A 10 -3.06 -7.14 -0.75
CA ALA A 10 -1.75 -6.52 -0.89
C ALA A 10 -1.33 -5.74 0.37
N PHE A 11 -2.25 -5.02 1.01
CA PHE A 11 -1.98 -4.30 2.25
C PHE A 11 -1.71 -5.25 3.42
N ASP A 12 -2.55 -6.27 3.60
CA ASP A 12 -2.42 -7.24 4.70
C ASP A 12 -1.12 -8.06 4.60
N ARG A 13 -0.71 -8.36 3.35
CA ARG A 13 0.54 -9.05 3.04
C ARG A 13 1.76 -8.13 3.01
N ARG A 14 1.61 -6.82 3.28
CA ARG A 14 2.71 -5.83 3.26
C ARG A 14 3.40 -5.72 1.89
N PHE A 15 2.67 -6.01 0.83
CA PHE A 15 3.05 -5.69 -0.54
C PHE A 15 2.78 -4.23 -0.88
N LEU A 16 1.75 -3.65 -0.24
CA LEU A 16 1.35 -2.25 -0.36
C LEU A 16 1.36 -1.60 1.03
N GLY A 17 2.10 -0.50 1.17
CA GLY A 17 2.09 0.41 2.31
C GLY A 17 1.43 1.74 1.96
N ILE A 18 0.97 2.45 2.99
CA ILE A 18 0.47 3.83 2.86
C ILE A 18 1.22 4.68 3.86
N ARG A 19 1.93 5.70 3.39
CA ARG A 19 2.63 6.67 4.22
C ARG A 19 1.63 7.55 4.99
N PRO A 20 2.05 8.20 6.10
CA PRO A 20 1.18 9.10 6.88
C PRO A 20 0.68 10.34 6.12
N ASP A 21 1.33 10.67 5.00
CA ASP A 21 0.92 11.72 4.06
C ASP A 21 -0.04 11.21 2.95
N TYR A 22 -0.51 9.96 3.08
CA TYR A 22 -1.41 9.28 2.16
C TYR A 22 -0.78 8.89 0.81
N THR A 23 0.54 8.84 0.70
CA THR A 23 1.23 8.30 -0.48
C THR A 23 1.28 6.77 -0.43
N VAL A 24 0.91 6.12 -1.54
CA VAL A 24 1.00 4.67 -1.73
C VAL A 24 2.45 4.28 -1.98
N GLN A 25 2.88 3.19 -1.35
CA GLN A 25 4.20 2.61 -1.50
C GLN A 25 4.05 1.13 -1.82
N ILE A 26 4.65 0.70 -2.92
CA ILE A 26 4.76 -0.71 -3.30
C ILE A 26 6.15 -1.18 -2.92
N ARG A 27 6.24 -2.40 -2.39
CA ARG A 27 7.50 -3.01 -1.97
C ARG A 27 8.45 -3.16 -3.16
N GLN A 28 9.75 -2.97 -2.92
CA GLN A 28 10.75 -2.86 -3.99
C GLN A 28 10.85 -4.11 -4.86
N ASP A 29 10.78 -5.30 -4.28
CA ASP A 29 10.81 -6.57 -5.01
C ASP A 29 9.67 -6.69 -6.04
N LEU A 30 8.49 -6.19 -5.71
CA LEU A 30 7.35 -6.14 -6.63
C LEU A 30 7.49 -5.06 -7.70
N LEU A 31 8.28 -4.01 -7.47
CA LEU A 31 8.62 -3.02 -8.50
C LEU A 31 9.65 -3.57 -9.49
N ASP A 32 10.57 -4.38 -8.99
CA ASP A 32 11.63 -5.00 -9.78
C ASP A 32 11.12 -6.23 -10.56
N GLU A 33 9.99 -6.81 -10.15
CA GLU A 33 9.36 -7.95 -10.80
C GLU A 33 8.73 -7.58 -12.16
N VAL A 34 9.10 -8.35 -13.20
CA VAL A 34 8.57 -8.21 -14.55
C VAL A 34 7.62 -9.38 -14.82
N ASP A 35 6.34 -9.18 -14.51
CA ASP A 35 5.26 -10.13 -14.77
C ASP A 35 4.36 -9.62 -15.92
N GLY A 36 3.07 -9.42 -15.67
CA GLY A 36 2.10 -9.00 -16.68
C GLY A 36 1.46 -7.63 -16.43
N PRO A 37 0.60 -7.16 -17.36
CA PRO A 37 -0.12 -5.89 -17.23
C PRO A 37 -0.97 -5.80 -15.95
N MET A 38 -1.36 -6.93 -15.35
CA MET A 38 -2.07 -6.94 -14.07
C MET A 38 -1.19 -6.50 -12.90
N LEU A 39 0.06 -6.94 -12.79
CA LEU A 39 0.98 -6.50 -11.74
C LEU A 39 1.33 -5.02 -11.93
N ARG A 40 1.62 -4.63 -13.17
CA ARG A 40 1.98 -3.26 -13.51
C ARG A 40 0.86 -2.27 -13.20
N HIS A 41 -0.29 -2.45 -13.85
CA HIS A 41 -1.40 -1.50 -13.73
C HIS A 41 -2.20 -1.68 -12.42
N GLY A 42 -2.14 -2.86 -11.81
CA GLY A 42 -2.84 -3.15 -10.56
C GLY A 42 -2.08 -2.74 -9.31
N LEU A 43 -0.74 -2.67 -9.35
CA LEU A 43 0.08 -2.30 -8.19
C LEU A 43 1.20 -1.33 -8.54
N GLN A 44 2.12 -1.68 -9.45
CA GLN A 44 3.35 -0.89 -9.66
C GLN A 44 3.08 0.57 -10.03
N ASP A 45 2.09 0.82 -10.90
CA ASP A 45 1.70 2.17 -11.32
C ASP A 45 1.13 3.03 -10.17
N LEU A 46 0.69 2.41 -9.07
CA LEU A 46 0.23 3.11 -7.88
C LEU A 46 1.38 3.59 -6.99
N HIS A 47 2.60 3.09 -7.19
CA HIS A 47 3.74 3.49 -6.38
C HIS A 47 3.99 5.00 -6.48
N GLY A 48 4.11 5.66 -5.33
CA GLY A 48 4.33 7.11 -5.25
C GLY A 48 3.08 7.96 -5.51
N GLN A 49 1.95 7.35 -5.90
CA GLN A 49 0.71 8.08 -6.10
C GLN A 49 0.01 8.36 -4.76
N PRO A 50 -0.71 9.49 -4.63
CA PRO A 50 -1.58 9.70 -3.46
C PRO A 50 -2.74 8.71 -3.46
N LEU A 51 -3.30 8.43 -2.29
CA LEU A 51 -4.57 7.70 -2.18
C LEU A 51 -5.61 8.34 -3.09
N MET A 52 -6.18 7.54 -4.00
CA MET A 52 -7.14 7.98 -5.01
C MET A 52 -8.34 8.75 -4.41
N MET A 53 -8.72 8.42 -3.17
CA MET A 53 -9.77 9.11 -2.44
C MET A 53 -9.43 9.20 -0.96
N VAL A 54 -9.40 10.42 -0.44
CA VAL A 54 -9.33 10.70 1.01
C VAL A 54 -10.63 11.38 1.42
N PRO A 55 -11.37 10.84 2.41
CA PRO A 55 -12.64 11.44 2.83
C PRO A 55 -12.51 12.92 3.21
N LYS A 56 -13.45 13.74 2.74
CA LYS A 56 -13.48 15.18 3.08
C LYS A 56 -13.59 15.39 4.58
N LEU A 57 -14.50 14.63 5.23
CA LEU A 57 -14.71 14.64 6.67
C LEU A 57 -13.50 14.04 7.40
N ARG A 58 -12.88 14.81 8.29
CA ARG A 58 -11.67 14.39 9.02
C ARG A 58 -11.87 13.13 9.85
N ALA A 59 -13.03 12.96 10.49
CA ALA A 59 -13.35 11.79 11.31
C ALA A 59 -13.34 10.47 10.54
N ASN A 60 -13.52 10.52 9.21
CA ASN A 60 -13.53 9.33 8.35
C ASN A 60 -12.18 9.08 7.66
N ARG A 61 -11.20 9.98 7.84
CA ARG A 61 -9.88 9.81 7.23
C ARG A 61 -9.13 8.67 7.92
N PRO A 62 -8.21 8.00 7.22
CA PRO A 62 -7.29 7.09 7.87
C PRO A 62 -6.53 7.84 8.97
N ASP A 63 -6.48 7.22 10.14
CA ASP A 63 -5.77 7.69 11.31
C ASP A 63 -4.26 7.69 11.03
N ARG A 64 -3.61 8.83 11.26
CA ARG A 64 -2.19 9.01 10.92
C ARG A 64 -1.27 8.17 11.78
N ASP A 65 -1.57 7.99 13.06
CA ASP A 65 -0.71 7.22 13.96
C ASP A 65 -0.77 5.73 13.61
N LYS A 66 -1.97 5.25 13.22
CA LYS A 66 -2.13 3.90 12.69
C LYS A 66 -1.42 3.71 11.35
N LEU A 67 -1.39 4.73 10.49
CA LEU A 67 -0.62 4.70 9.25
C LEU A 67 0.88 4.67 9.51
N VAL A 68 1.41 5.44 10.46
CA VAL A 68 2.82 5.37 10.87
C VAL A 68 3.16 3.94 11.29
N TRP A 69 2.39 3.39 12.24
CA TRP A 69 2.63 2.04 12.74
C TRP A 69 2.55 0.97 11.64
N ALA A 70 1.55 1.06 10.75
CA ALA A 70 1.42 0.12 9.64
C ALA A 70 2.56 0.27 8.62
N TYR A 71 2.99 1.50 8.35
CA TYR A 71 4.07 1.80 7.41
C TYR A 71 5.43 1.33 7.94
N ASP A 72 5.70 1.44 9.24
CA ASP A 72 6.91 0.88 9.85
C ASP A 72 6.97 -0.64 9.69
N ARG A 73 5.83 -1.33 9.87
CA ARG A 73 5.72 -2.77 9.62
C ARG A 73 5.87 -3.13 8.16
N PHE A 74 5.44 -2.27 7.24
CA PHE A 74 5.68 -2.42 5.81
C PHE A 74 7.16 -2.28 5.47
N GLN A 75 7.86 -1.28 6.02
CA GLN A 75 9.30 -1.08 5.79
C GLN A 75 10.15 -2.21 6.36
N ALA A 76 9.75 -2.78 7.50
CA ALA A 76 10.42 -3.93 8.09
C ALA A 76 10.12 -5.26 7.38
N ALA A 77 9.12 -5.30 6.49
CA ALA A 77 8.72 -6.53 5.82
C ALA A 77 9.70 -6.90 4.70
N THR A 78 10.17 -8.14 4.73
CA THR A 78 11.02 -8.74 3.72
C THR A 78 10.24 -9.75 2.88
N VAL A 79 10.85 -10.26 1.81
CA VAL A 79 10.26 -11.33 0.98
C VAL A 79 9.92 -12.57 1.83
N ALA A 80 10.72 -12.86 2.87
CA ALA A 80 10.52 -14.01 3.74
C ALA A 80 9.28 -13.91 4.64
N ASP A 81 8.76 -12.71 4.90
CA ASP A 81 7.60 -12.49 5.78
C ASP A 81 6.25 -12.76 5.10
N VAL A 82 6.26 -13.07 3.79
CA VAL A 82 5.07 -13.10 2.95
C VAL A 82 4.95 -14.37 2.09
N ALA A 83 5.98 -15.23 2.13
CA ALA A 83 5.95 -16.60 1.63
C ALA A 83 5.09 -17.48 2.54
#